data_AF-A0A3B1CU65-F1
#
_entry.id   AF-A0A3B1CU65-F1
#
_cell.length_a   1.000
_cell.length_b   1.000
_cell.length_c   1.000
_cell.angle_alpha   90.00
_cell.angle_beta   90.00
_cell.angle_gamma   90.00
#
_symmetry.space_group_name_H-M   'P 1'
#
loop_
_entity.id
_entity.type
_entity.pdbx_description
1 polymer ?
#
loop_
_entity_poly.entity_id
_entity_poly.type
_entity_poly.pdbx_seq_one_letter_code
_entity_poly.pdbx_strand_id
1 'polypeptide(L)'
;MQYKNNSTLVLIAIFTLFFSQISNLAFAEDENESEVPVWALDGATATSVETQKPLYQIGGATATLKRNEHKIKIKVDTAGLPLGAYTNWWILYNQPSNCAAAVCQLSDLFNPNTDASILWAAGAIIEGKKAHFKAKLSVGEIPGQLFFGDGLTNALGAQVQYIIKWHGPTSEDPDVLYDQLHNIADPNCETAPLPGLTGLGRCPDLQASDMFMP
;
A
#
# COMPACT_ATOMS: atom_id res chain seq x y z
N MET A 1 -77.98 30.27 21.54
CA MET A 1 -77.35 31.59 21.57
C MET A 1 -75.85 31.40 21.37
N GLN A 2 -75.35 31.98 20.28
CA GLN A 2 -73.94 32.22 19.88
C GLN A 2 -72.92 31.08 19.95
N TYR A 3 -72.81 30.39 18.82
CA TYR A 3 -71.61 29.66 18.37
C TYR A 3 -70.77 30.64 17.53
N LYS A 4 -69.47 30.79 17.82
CA LYS A 4 -68.55 31.64 17.05
C LYS A 4 -67.30 30.82 16.66
N ASN A 5 -67.30 30.42 15.39
CA ASN A 5 -66.24 30.47 14.38
C ASN A 5 -64.79 30.02 14.67
N ASN A 6 -64.39 29.07 13.81
CA ASN A 6 -63.27 29.12 12.87
C ASN A 6 -61.91 28.52 13.25
N SER A 7 -61.57 27.53 12.41
CA SER A 7 -60.32 27.42 11.64
C SER A 7 -59.14 26.63 12.20
N THR A 8 -58.72 25.71 11.31
CA THR A 8 -57.37 25.20 11.07
C THR A 8 -57.04 23.83 11.70
N LEU A 9 -57.09 22.81 10.84
CA LEU A 9 -56.44 21.50 11.01
C LEU A 9 -54.93 21.67 11.19
N VAL A 10 -54.33 20.93 12.12
CA VAL A 10 -52.95 20.42 11.97
C VAL A 10 -52.87 19.01 12.55
N LEU A 11 -52.58 18.04 11.67
CA LEU A 11 -52.22 16.65 11.96
C LEU A 11 -50.91 16.59 12.76
N ILE A 12 -50.89 15.96 13.93
CA ILE A 12 -49.67 15.36 14.51
C ILE A 12 -50.07 14.14 15.34
N ALA A 13 -49.77 12.94 14.84
CA ALA A 13 -49.28 11.79 15.62
C ALA A 13 -49.25 10.54 14.73
N ILE A 14 -48.05 10.06 14.40
CA ILE A 14 -47.61 8.66 14.50
C ILE A 14 -46.09 8.74 14.37
N PHE A 15 -45.41 8.73 15.51
CA PHE A 15 -43.95 8.70 15.62
C PHE A 15 -43.57 7.30 16.10
N THR A 16 -43.48 6.35 15.18
CA THR A 16 -42.94 5.02 15.47
C THR A 16 -42.16 4.50 14.26
N LEU A 17 -40.92 4.08 14.55
CA LEU A 17 -40.00 3.29 13.73
C LEU A 17 -39.07 4.06 12.78
N PHE A 18 -38.03 4.68 13.36
CA PHE A 18 -36.71 4.75 12.71
C PHE A 18 -35.63 4.42 13.75
N PHE A 19 -35.41 3.11 13.96
CA PHE A 19 -34.23 2.61 14.65
C PHE A 19 -33.25 2.06 13.59
N SER A 20 -32.09 2.73 13.51
CA SER A 20 -30.81 2.31 12.92
C SER A 20 -30.81 1.60 11.55
N GLN A 21 -30.63 2.38 10.49
CA GLN A 21 -29.87 1.93 9.31
C GLN A 21 -28.67 2.88 9.18
N ILE A 22 -27.66 2.67 10.03
CA ILE A 22 -26.36 3.33 9.88
C ILE A 22 -25.46 2.32 9.13
N SER A 23 -25.32 2.58 7.84
CA SER A 23 -24.10 2.44 7.05
C SER A 23 -23.30 1.13 7.15
N ASN A 24 -23.79 0.07 6.52
CA ASN A 24 -22.87 -0.86 5.86
C ASN A 24 -22.51 -0.29 4.49
N LEU A 25 -21.54 0.63 4.44
CA LEU A 25 -20.79 0.86 3.20
C LEU A 25 -19.85 -0.34 3.02
N ALA A 26 -20.40 -1.45 2.53
CA ALA A 26 -19.59 -2.44 1.86
C ALA A 26 -19.04 -1.76 0.61
N PHE A 27 -17.71 -1.61 0.54
CA PHE A 27 -17.07 -1.27 -0.73
C PHE A 27 -17.44 -2.36 -1.73
N ALA A 28 -18.10 -2.00 -2.82
CA ALA A 28 -18.34 -2.92 -3.92
C ALA A 28 -16.97 -3.45 -4.40
N GLU A 29 -16.75 -4.76 -4.28
CA GLU A 29 -15.68 -5.44 -5.01
C GLU A 29 -16.03 -5.36 -6.50
N ASP A 30 -15.10 -4.81 -7.27
CA ASP A 30 -15.24 -4.68 -8.71
C ASP A 30 -15.04 -6.09 -9.31
N GLU A 31 -16.07 -6.66 -9.94
CA GLU A 31 -16.10 -8.08 -10.36
C GLU A 31 -15.07 -8.44 -11.45
N ASN A 32 -14.25 -7.48 -11.88
CA ASN A 32 -13.16 -7.66 -12.85
C ASN A 32 -11.76 -7.52 -12.23
N GLU A 33 -11.63 -7.65 -10.91
CA GLU A 33 -10.33 -7.65 -10.22
C GLU A 33 -9.69 -9.03 -10.23
N SER A 34 -8.52 -9.16 -10.87
CA SER A 34 -7.68 -10.36 -10.76
C SER A 34 -6.95 -10.36 -9.42
N GLU A 35 -7.16 -11.38 -8.59
CA GLU A 35 -6.43 -11.57 -7.34
C GLU A 35 -5.19 -12.43 -7.57
N VAL A 36 -4.02 -11.90 -7.25
CA VAL A 36 -2.77 -12.67 -7.25
C VAL A 36 -2.32 -12.85 -5.79
N PRO A 37 -2.32 -14.07 -5.25
CA PRO A 37 -1.68 -14.35 -3.97
C PRO A 37 -0.17 -14.17 -4.15
N VAL A 38 0.38 -13.24 -3.39
CA VAL A 38 1.82 -12.97 -3.40
C VAL A 38 2.46 -13.94 -2.42
N TRP A 39 3.40 -14.74 -2.90
CA TRP A 39 4.31 -15.50 -2.05
C TRP A 39 5.34 -14.53 -1.45
N ALA A 40 4.88 -13.62 -0.61
CA ALA A 40 5.78 -12.89 0.25
C ALA A 40 6.24 -13.85 1.35
N LEU A 41 7.54 -14.13 1.38
CA LEU A 41 8.28 -14.50 2.61
C LEU A 41 8.20 -15.96 3.04
N ASP A 42 8.72 -16.85 2.21
CA ASP A 42 9.59 -17.92 2.70
C ASP A 42 10.66 -18.17 1.62
N GLY A 43 11.82 -18.71 1.98
CA GLY A 43 12.86 -19.04 1.01
C GLY A 43 12.27 -19.84 -0.15
N ALA A 44 12.32 -19.29 -1.36
CA ALA A 44 11.62 -19.85 -2.51
C ALA A 44 12.03 -21.31 -2.75
N THR A 45 11.11 -22.23 -2.52
CA THR A 45 11.01 -23.50 -3.26
C THR A 45 9.93 -23.35 -4.34
N ALA A 46 10.11 -22.35 -5.21
CA ALA A 46 9.71 -22.48 -6.60
C ALA A 46 11.02 -22.51 -7.40
N THR A 47 11.22 -23.60 -8.13
CA THR A 47 12.39 -23.82 -8.99
C THR A 47 12.68 -22.57 -9.82
N SER A 48 13.86 -22.00 -9.54
CA SER A 48 14.61 -20.96 -10.27
C SER A 48 13.91 -19.63 -10.57
N VAL A 49 14.13 -18.61 -9.73
CA VAL A 49 14.76 -17.32 -10.08
C VAL A 49 15.28 -16.74 -8.77
N GLU A 50 16.53 -16.29 -8.75
CA GLU A 50 17.13 -15.52 -7.66
C GLU A 50 16.42 -14.16 -7.56
N THR A 51 15.27 -14.17 -6.88
CA THR A 51 14.67 -12.96 -6.33
C THR A 51 15.62 -12.42 -5.27
N GLN A 52 15.75 -11.10 -5.20
CA GLN A 52 16.54 -10.47 -4.14
C GLN A 52 16.00 -10.99 -2.82
N LYS A 53 16.77 -11.87 -2.16
CA LYS A 53 16.36 -12.47 -0.89
C LYS A 53 16.01 -11.32 0.04
N PRO A 54 14.77 -11.22 0.57
CA PRO A 54 14.45 -10.17 1.52
C PRO A 54 15.47 -10.23 2.65
N LEU A 55 16.11 -9.09 2.94
CA LEU A 55 17.18 -9.02 3.95
C LEU A 55 16.67 -9.42 5.34
N TYR A 56 15.35 -9.39 5.54
CA TYR A 56 14.67 -9.92 6.71
C TYR A 56 13.38 -10.65 6.30
N GLN A 57 13.29 -11.94 6.64
CA GLN A 57 12.08 -12.73 6.43
C GLN A 57 11.15 -12.57 7.63
N ILE A 58 9.96 -12.03 7.38
CA ILE A 58 8.90 -11.97 8.37
C ILE A 58 8.00 -13.18 8.17
N GLY A 59 8.14 -14.17 9.05
CA GLY A 59 7.38 -15.40 8.98
C GLY A 59 5.87 -15.16 9.05
N GLY A 60 5.11 -15.78 8.15
CA GLY A 60 3.64 -15.77 8.16
C GLY A 60 3.00 -14.49 7.65
N ALA A 61 3.75 -13.62 6.96
CA ALA A 61 3.13 -12.50 6.27
C ALA A 61 2.45 -12.98 4.97
N THR A 62 1.41 -12.27 4.55
CA THR A 62 0.73 -12.49 3.27
C THR A 62 0.62 -11.17 2.54
N ALA A 63 0.69 -11.22 1.22
CA ALA A 63 0.34 -10.08 0.38
C ALA A 63 -0.65 -10.52 -0.71
N THR A 64 -1.57 -9.63 -1.04
CA THR A 64 -2.56 -9.81 -2.09
C THR A 64 -2.60 -8.56 -2.92
N LEU A 65 -2.60 -8.74 -4.23
CA LEU A 65 -2.75 -7.64 -5.17
C LEU A 65 -3.91 -7.91 -6.09
N LYS A 66 -4.76 -6.90 -6.14
CA LYS A 66 -5.89 -6.83 -7.04
C LYS A 66 -5.58 -5.81 -8.12
N ARG A 67 -5.86 -6.14 -9.37
CA ARG A 67 -5.63 -5.23 -10.50
C ARG A 67 -6.81 -5.26 -11.46
N ASN A 68 -7.08 -4.12 -12.08
CA ASN A 68 -7.90 -4.00 -13.27
C ASN A 68 -7.24 -3.01 -14.24
N GLU A 69 -7.89 -2.70 -15.37
CA GLU A 69 -7.34 -1.81 -16.41
C GLU A 69 -6.98 -0.39 -15.92
N HIS A 70 -7.52 0.05 -14.77
CA HIS A 70 -7.41 1.43 -14.32
C HIS A 70 -6.65 1.60 -13.01
N LYS A 71 -6.42 0.54 -12.24
CA LYS A 71 -5.78 0.64 -10.92
C LYS A 71 -5.24 -0.69 -10.42
N ILE A 72 -4.34 -0.57 -9.45
CA ILE A 72 -3.89 -1.66 -8.60
C ILE A 72 -4.23 -1.37 -7.13
N LYS A 73 -4.45 -2.43 -6.36
CA LYS A 73 -4.64 -2.38 -4.91
C LYS A 73 -3.80 -3.47 -4.28
N ILE A 74 -3.03 -3.14 -3.25
CA ILE A 74 -2.31 -4.12 -2.45
C ILE A 74 -2.84 -4.15 -1.04
N LYS A 75 -2.81 -5.35 -0.46
CA LYS A 75 -2.97 -5.59 0.97
C LYS A 75 -1.81 -6.46 1.42
N VAL A 76 -1.12 -6.05 2.47
CA VAL A 76 -0.08 -6.83 3.15
C VAL A 76 -0.48 -7.00 4.60
N ASP A 77 -0.56 -8.25 5.06
CA ASP A 77 -0.79 -8.59 6.46
C ASP A 77 0.50 -9.22 7.00
N THR A 78 1.02 -8.70 8.11
CA THR A 78 2.28 -9.20 8.68
C THR A 78 2.29 -9.06 10.21
N ALA A 79 3.30 -9.61 10.87
CA ALA A 79 3.41 -9.60 12.33
C ALA A 79 4.87 -9.57 12.79
N GLY A 80 5.10 -9.13 14.03
CA GLY A 80 6.45 -9.10 14.62
C GLY A 80 7.37 -8.01 14.05
N LEU A 81 6.80 -7.01 13.37
CA LEU A 81 7.53 -5.81 12.99
C LEU A 81 7.94 -5.00 14.23
N PRO A 82 9.09 -4.29 14.18
CA PRO A 82 9.40 -3.23 15.15
C PRO A 82 8.24 -2.23 15.27
N LEU A 83 8.11 -1.63 16.46
CA LEU A 83 7.18 -0.52 16.63
C LEU A 83 7.77 0.74 15.99
N GLY A 84 6.90 1.64 15.52
CA GLY A 84 7.30 2.94 15.02
C GLY A 84 6.68 3.30 13.67
N ALA A 85 7.36 4.21 12.96
CA ALA A 85 6.89 4.80 11.72
C ALA A 85 7.43 4.08 10.49
N TYR A 86 6.55 3.96 9.49
CA TYR A 86 6.78 3.21 8.26
C TYR A 86 6.34 4.01 7.05
N THR A 87 7.07 3.82 5.94
CA THR A 87 6.61 4.18 4.59
C THR A 87 6.50 2.94 3.73
N ASN A 88 5.64 3.05 2.73
CA ASN A 88 5.41 2.04 1.73
C ASN A 88 5.65 2.65 0.35
N TRP A 89 6.25 1.87 -0.54
CA TRP A 89 6.63 2.34 -1.87
C TRP A 89 6.21 1.36 -2.94
N TRP A 90 5.72 1.92 -4.03
CA TRP A 90 5.57 1.22 -5.29
C TRP A 90 6.88 1.31 -6.05
N ILE A 91 7.43 0.17 -6.45
CA ILE A 91 8.34 0.08 -7.59
C ILE A 91 7.56 -0.57 -8.72
N LEU A 92 7.44 0.13 -9.83
CA LEU A 92 6.67 -0.29 -10.98
C LEU A 92 7.62 -0.49 -12.14
N TYR A 93 7.40 -1.54 -12.93
CA TYR A 93 7.97 -1.68 -14.26
C TYR A 93 6.78 -1.88 -15.21
N ASN A 94 6.42 -0.83 -15.95
CA ASN A 94 5.23 -0.86 -16.81
C ASN A 94 5.45 -1.69 -18.09
N GLN A 95 6.71 -1.96 -18.45
CA GLN A 95 7.11 -2.83 -19.55
C GLN A 95 8.10 -3.91 -19.08
N PRO A 96 7.67 -4.86 -18.23
CA PRO A 96 8.57 -5.80 -17.58
C PRO A 96 9.20 -6.82 -18.55
N SER A 97 8.64 -7.00 -19.75
CA SER A 97 9.24 -7.82 -20.82
C SER A 97 10.59 -7.31 -21.31
N ASN A 98 10.92 -6.04 -21.02
CA ASN A 98 12.18 -5.41 -21.40
C ASN A 98 13.26 -5.51 -20.32
N CYS A 99 12.98 -6.20 -19.21
CA CYS A 99 13.95 -6.43 -18.14
C CYS A 99 15.02 -7.44 -18.58
N ALA A 100 16.21 -7.33 -17.99
CA ALA A 100 17.35 -8.21 -18.35
C ALA A 100 17.12 -9.67 -17.98
N ALA A 101 16.22 -9.93 -17.03
CA ALA A 101 15.79 -11.24 -16.58
C ALA A 101 14.26 -11.38 -16.68
N ALA A 102 13.75 -12.59 -16.40
CA ALA A 102 12.31 -12.88 -16.43
C ALA A 102 11.49 -12.06 -15.42
N VAL A 103 12.13 -11.59 -14.35
CA VAL A 103 11.56 -10.68 -13.35
C VAL A 103 12.50 -9.49 -13.26
N CYS A 104 11.96 -8.28 -13.33
CA CYS A 104 12.73 -7.06 -13.21
C CYS A 104 13.40 -6.98 -11.84
N GLN A 105 14.65 -6.58 -11.83
CA GLN A 105 15.45 -6.35 -10.63
C GLN A 105 15.73 -4.85 -10.47
N LEU A 106 16.23 -4.41 -9.31
CA LEU A 106 16.59 -3.01 -9.11
C LEU A 106 17.56 -2.45 -10.16
N SER A 107 18.40 -3.30 -10.77
CA SER A 107 19.28 -2.89 -11.88
C SER A 107 18.52 -2.44 -13.13
N ASP A 108 17.28 -2.91 -13.31
CA ASP A 108 16.42 -2.56 -14.44
C ASP A 108 15.72 -1.20 -14.28
N LEU A 109 15.82 -0.55 -13.11
CA LEU A 109 15.23 0.77 -12.85
C LEU A 109 15.72 1.84 -13.83
N PHE A 110 16.98 1.75 -14.22
CA PHE A 110 17.62 2.75 -15.10
C PHE A 110 17.59 2.35 -16.58
N ASN A 111 16.95 1.22 -16.91
CA ASN A 111 16.69 0.86 -18.30
C ASN A 111 15.46 1.63 -18.78
N PRO A 112 15.58 2.61 -19.71
CA PRO A 112 14.44 3.41 -20.14
C PRO A 112 13.34 2.59 -20.83
N ASN A 113 13.66 1.38 -21.30
CA ASN A 113 12.68 0.52 -21.96
C ASN A 113 11.76 -0.22 -20.97
N THR A 114 12.11 -0.31 -19.68
CA THR A 114 11.26 -1.00 -18.69
C THR A 114 10.13 -0.12 -18.18
N ASP A 115 10.18 1.18 -18.51
CA ASP A 115 9.24 2.20 -18.05
C ASP A 115 9.02 2.10 -16.54
N ALA A 116 10.15 2.17 -15.82
CA ALA A 116 10.19 1.98 -14.39
C ALA A 116 9.80 3.25 -13.62
N SER A 117 9.16 3.08 -12.46
CA SER A 117 8.80 4.18 -11.57
C SER A 117 8.96 3.81 -10.10
N ILE A 118 9.31 4.78 -9.27
CA ILE A 118 9.33 4.66 -7.81
C ILE A 118 8.51 5.79 -7.21
N LEU A 119 7.45 5.45 -6.48
CA LEU A 119 6.54 6.43 -5.91
C LEU A 119 5.94 5.97 -4.58
N TRP A 120 5.61 6.95 -3.76
CA TRP A 120 5.03 6.75 -2.44
C TRP A 120 3.67 6.05 -2.54
N ALA A 121 3.43 5.11 -1.63
CA ALA A 121 2.20 4.35 -1.57
C ALA A 121 1.34 4.72 -0.35
N ALA A 122 1.95 4.67 0.83
CA ALA A 122 1.29 4.91 2.11
C ALA A 122 2.30 5.13 3.25
N GLY A 123 1.89 5.85 4.29
CA GLY A 123 2.54 5.88 5.59
C GLY A 123 1.78 5.04 6.61
N ALA A 124 2.46 4.49 7.61
CA ALA A 124 1.81 3.78 8.72
C ALA A 124 2.59 3.93 10.02
N ILE A 125 1.86 3.91 11.14
CA ILE A 125 2.44 3.77 12.48
C ILE A 125 2.03 2.40 13.03
N ILE A 126 3.01 1.63 13.49
CA ILE A 126 2.80 0.30 14.07
C ILE A 126 3.03 0.38 15.58
N GLU A 127 1.96 0.18 16.35
CA GLU A 127 1.97 0.19 17.83
C GLU A 127 1.71 -1.20 18.43
N GLY A 128 1.48 -2.21 17.58
CA GLY A 128 1.07 -3.55 17.99
C GLY A 128 1.84 -4.67 17.31
N LYS A 129 1.49 -5.91 17.64
CA LYS A 129 2.18 -7.11 17.14
C LYS A 129 1.79 -7.50 15.70
N LYS A 130 0.68 -6.97 15.18
CA LYS A 130 0.19 -7.20 13.82
C LYS A 130 0.24 -5.89 13.06
N ALA A 131 0.63 -5.94 11.80
CA ALA A 131 0.66 -4.81 10.89
C ALA A 131 -0.14 -5.11 9.63
N HIS A 132 -0.87 -4.12 9.18
CA HIS A 132 -1.74 -4.18 8.02
C HIS A 132 -1.42 -3.00 7.12
N PHE A 133 -0.87 -3.26 5.95
CA PHE A 133 -0.59 -2.23 4.95
C PHE A 133 -1.58 -2.36 3.81
N LYS A 134 -2.14 -1.24 3.39
CA LYS A 134 -3.04 -1.17 2.23
C LYS A 134 -2.68 0.06 1.44
N ALA A 135 -2.60 -0.11 0.13
CA ALA A 135 -2.41 1.00 -0.77
C ALA A 135 -3.19 0.73 -2.07
N LYS A 136 -3.60 1.82 -2.71
CA LYS A 136 -4.22 1.80 -4.03
C LYS A 136 -3.47 2.79 -4.91
N LEU A 137 -3.40 2.50 -6.21
CA LEU A 137 -2.81 3.40 -7.17
C LEU A 137 -3.56 3.29 -8.49
N SER A 138 -4.08 4.41 -8.96
CA SER A 138 -4.74 4.49 -10.27
C SER A 138 -3.72 4.80 -11.36
N VAL A 139 -4.01 4.40 -12.60
CA VAL A 139 -3.20 4.79 -13.77
C VAL A 139 -3.13 6.32 -13.87
N GLY A 140 -1.93 6.86 -14.00
CA GLY A 140 -1.66 8.31 -14.08
C GLY A 140 -1.75 9.06 -12.75
N GLU A 141 -1.98 8.38 -11.62
CA GLU A 141 -2.00 9.00 -10.29
C GLU A 141 -0.59 9.11 -9.69
N ILE A 142 -0.31 10.23 -9.03
CA ILE A 142 0.90 10.44 -8.23
C ILE A 142 0.45 10.88 -6.82
N PRO A 143 0.25 9.93 -5.88
CA PRO A 143 -0.42 10.21 -4.61
C PRO A 143 0.50 10.84 -3.55
N GLY A 144 1.79 11.01 -3.85
CA GLY A 144 2.79 11.53 -2.92
C GLY A 144 4.12 11.74 -3.62
N GLN A 145 5.22 11.50 -2.90
CA GLN A 145 6.55 11.64 -3.48
C GLN A 145 6.72 10.71 -4.69
N LEU A 146 7.05 11.29 -5.84
CA LEU A 146 7.55 10.59 -7.01
C LEU A 146 9.06 10.73 -7.02
N PHE A 147 9.77 9.62 -6.84
CA PHE A 147 11.22 9.61 -6.85
C PHE A 147 11.76 9.48 -8.28
N PHE A 148 11.10 8.66 -9.10
CA PHE A 148 11.53 8.35 -10.47
C PHE A 148 10.35 7.88 -11.34
N GLY A 149 10.41 8.14 -12.65
CA GLY A 149 9.44 7.68 -13.65
C GLY A 149 8.13 8.47 -13.70
N ASP A 150 7.13 7.95 -14.41
CA ASP A 150 5.82 8.59 -14.62
C ASP A 150 4.68 7.96 -13.79
N GLY A 151 5.01 6.99 -12.93
CA GLY A 151 4.05 6.26 -12.11
C GLY A 151 3.48 5.04 -12.82
N LEU A 152 2.21 4.71 -12.55
CA LEU A 152 1.54 3.57 -13.15
C LEU A 152 0.92 3.94 -14.50
N THR A 153 1.37 3.31 -15.58
CA THR A 153 0.85 3.50 -16.94
C THR A 153 0.18 2.23 -17.48
N ASN A 154 0.54 1.06 -16.97
CA ASN A 154 0.03 -0.24 -17.41
C ASN A 154 -0.42 -1.11 -16.22
N ALA A 155 -1.63 -0.89 -15.71
CA ALA A 155 -2.10 -1.57 -14.49
C ALA A 155 -2.16 -3.10 -14.59
N LEU A 156 -2.54 -3.65 -15.75
CA LEU A 156 -2.64 -5.10 -15.93
C LEU A 156 -1.27 -5.76 -16.19
N GLY A 157 -0.42 -5.13 -17.01
CA GLY A 157 0.84 -5.69 -17.46
C GLY A 157 2.07 -5.31 -16.62
N ALA A 158 1.96 -4.38 -15.68
CA ALA A 158 3.11 -3.98 -14.87
C ALA A 158 3.59 -5.09 -13.93
N GLN A 159 4.91 -5.21 -13.79
CA GLN A 159 5.48 -5.82 -12.60
C GLN A 159 5.40 -4.80 -11.45
N VAL A 160 4.91 -5.22 -10.30
CA VAL A 160 4.83 -4.37 -9.11
C VAL A 160 5.75 -4.98 -8.06
N GLN A 161 6.65 -4.18 -7.50
CA GLN A 161 7.30 -4.50 -6.24
C GLN A 161 6.78 -3.54 -5.18
N TYR A 162 6.52 -4.06 -4.00
CA TYR A 162 6.04 -3.26 -2.88
C TYR A 162 7.06 -3.31 -1.76
N ILE A 163 7.53 -2.14 -1.35
CA ILE A 163 8.56 -2.00 -0.33
C ILE A 163 7.94 -1.44 0.94
N ILE A 164 8.26 -2.05 2.08
CA ILE A 164 7.93 -1.54 3.41
C ILE A 164 9.23 -1.14 4.08
N LYS A 165 9.33 0.14 4.45
CA LYS A 165 10.52 0.76 5.03
C LYS A 165 10.19 1.30 6.42
N TRP A 166 11.05 1.03 7.40
CA TRP A 166 10.94 1.57 8.76
C TRP A 166 11.90 2.72 8.93
N HIS A 167 11.43 3.76 9.62
CA HIS A 167 12.16 5.01 9.80
C HIS A 167 12.64 5.24 11.23
N GLY A 168 12.13 4.46 12.19
CA GLY A 168 12.43 4.68 13.60
C GLY A 168 11.19 4.57 14.48
N PRO A 169 11.35 4.75 15.81
CA PRO A 169 10.26 5.12 16.69
C PRO A 169 9.50 6.34 16.14
N THR A 170 8.19 6.36 16.36
CA THR A 170 7.34 7.49 15.97
C THR A 170 7.82 8.77 16.66
N SER A 171 8.17 9.79 15.88
CA SER A 171 8.59 11.08 16.41
C SER A 171 7.41 11.85 17.03
N GLU A 172 7.66 12.58 18.12
CA GLU A 172 6.73 13.56 18.67
C GLU A 172 6.79 14.91 17.95
N ASP A 173 7.88 15.17 17.21
CA ASP A 173 8.01 16.35 16.34
C ASP A 173 7.17 16.13 15.06
N PRO A 174 6.16 16.97 14.78
CA PRO A 174 5.26 16.80 13.63
C PRO A 174 5.97 16.84 12.27
N ASP A 175 7.03 17.64 12.13
CA ASP A 175 7.75 17.76 10.85
C ASP A 175 8.59 16.51 10.59
N VAL A 176 9.24 15.99 11.64
CA VAL A 176 9.96 14.73 11.58
C VAL A 176 9.00 13.57 11.32
N LEU A 177 7.85 13.53 12.00
CA LEU A 177 6.85 12.49 11.78
C LEU A 177 6.29 12.53 10.34
N TYR A 178 6.09 13.73 9.80
CA TYR A 178 5.68 13.87 8.40
C TYR A 178 6.71 13.23 7.46
N ASP A 179 7.99 13.50 7.67
CA ASP A 179 9.08 12.90 6.89
C ASP A 179 9.10 11.37 7.03
N GLN A 180 8.97 10.85 8.26
CA GLN A 180 8.90 9.41 8.55
C GLN A 180 7.73 8.70 7.86
N LEU A 181 6.69 9.42 7.44
CA LEU A 181 5.48 8.85 6.82
C LEU A 181 5.34 9.14 5.33
N HIS A 182 6.14 10.06 4.77
CA HIS A 182 5.98 10.52 3.38
C HIS A 182 7.24 10.46 2.51
N ASN A 183 8.43 10.38 3.12
CA ASN A 183 9.68 10.53 2.39
C ASN A 183 10.53 9.26 2.38
N ILE A 184 11.07 8.89 1.21
CA ILE A 184 11.90 7.69 1.06
C ILE A 184 13.28 7.85 1.70
N ALA A 185 13.76 9.10 1.74
CA ALA A 185 15.06 9.50 2.24
C ALA A 185 14.91 10.37 3.49
N ASP A 186 14.19 9.87 4.50
CA ASP A 186 14.11 10.53 5.81
C ASP A 186 15.53 10.80 6.36
N PRO A 187 15.91 12.07 6.58
CA PRO A 187 17.22 12.40 7.12
C PRO A 187 17.38 11.99 8.60
N ASN A 188 16.28 11.80 9.32
CA ASN A 188 16.21 11.47 10.75
C ASN A 188 16.12 9.97 11.00
N CYS A 189 16.29 9.17 9.95
CA CYS A 189 16.12 7.74 10.01
C CYS A 189 17.06 7.07 11.00
N GLU A 190 16.49 6.24 11.88
CA GLU A 190 17.27 5.39 12.76
C GLU A 190 17.63 4.07 12.05
N THR A 191 18.84 3.58 12.30
CA THR A 191 19.20 2.22 11.89
C THR A 191 18.31 1.23 12.65
N ALA A 192 17.65 0.31 11.94
CA ALA A 192 16.82 -0.69 12.60
C ALA A 192 17.58 -1.43 13.70
N PRO A 193 16.92 -1.78 14.82
CA PRO A 193 17.50 -2.62 15.86
C PRO A 193 17.75 -4.07 15.41
N LEU A 194 17.58 -4.36 14.12
CA LEU A 194 17.79 -5.66 13.51
C LEU A 194 19.08 -5.63 12.68
N PRO A 195 20.07 -6.50 12.98
CA PRO A 195 21.35 -6.49 12.28
C PRO A 195 21.19 -6.90 10.80
N GLY A 196 21.89 -6.19 9.90
CA GLY A 196 22.03 -6.58 8.49
C GLY A 196 21.08 -5.93 7.50
N LEU A 197 20.28 -4.95 7.92
CA LEU A 197 19.36 -4.25 7.03
C LEU A 197 20.02 -3.04 6.37
N THR A 198 20.30 -3.15 5.08
CA THR A 198 20.68 -2.04 4.19
C THR A 198 19.55 -1.80 3.19
N GLY A 199 19.03 -0.58 3.06
CA GLY A 199 18.01 -0.25 2.06
C GLY A 199 18.42 0.87 1.12
N LEU A 200 17.53 1.25 0.22
CA LEU A 200 17.63 2.52 -0.52
C LEU A 200 17.59 3.69 0.49
N GLY A 201 18.68 4.44 0.58
CA GLY A 201 18.84 5.55 1.54
C GLY A 201 19.40 5.13 2.90
N ARG A 202 19.24 5.99 3.92
CA ARG A 202 19.71 5.70 5.30
C ARG A 202 18.85 4.67 6.02
N CYS A 203 17.63 4.43 5.53
CA CYS A 203 16.65 3.59 6.19
C CYS A 203 16.66 2.14 5.69
N PRO A 204 16.50 1.17 6.60
CA PRO A 204 16.40 -0.23 6.26
C PRO A 204 15.13 -0.51 5.42
N ASP A 205 15.31 -1.18 4.29
CA ASP A 205 14.20 -1.83 3.57
C ASP A 205 13.88 -3.13 4.31
N LEU A 206 12.74 -3.18 5.00
CA LEU A 206 12.36 -4.34 5.80
C LEU A 206 11.73 -5.44 4.95
N GLN A 207 11.06 -5.06 3.85
CA GLN A 207 10.45 -6.00 2.91
C GLN A 207 10.51 -5.44 1.50
N ALA A 208 10.82 -6.29 0.53
CA ALA A 208 10.48 -6.11 -0.87
C ALA A 208 9.69 -7.35 -1.29
N SER A 209 8.47 -7.17 -1.80
CA SER A 209 7.70 -8.26 -2.41
C SER A 209 7.70 -8.09 -3.92
N ASP A 210 8.27 -9.06 -4.65
CA ASP A 210 8.24 -9.10 -6.12
C ASP A 210 6.93 -9.71 -6.61
N MET A 211 6.18 -8.98 -7.45
CA MET A 211 4.85 -9.40 -7.90
C MET A 211 4.74 -9.26 -9.42
N PHE A 212 4.92 -10.38 -10.09
CA PHE A 212 4.86 -10.52 -11.54
C PHE A 212 3.73 -11.50 -11.93
N MET A 213 2.97 -11.18 -12.97
CA MET A 213 2.15 -12.16 -13.70
C MET A 213 2.86 -12.40 -15.03
N PRO A 214 3.16 -13.67 -15.39
CA PRO A 214 3.65 -14.01 -16.72
C PRO A 214 2.60 -13.75 -17.82
#